data_AF-A0A9D2CT36-F1
#
_entry.id   AF-A0A9D2CT36-F1
#
_cell.length_a   1.000
_cell.length_b   1.000
_cell.length_c   1.000
_cell.angle_alpha   90.00
_cell.angle_beta   90.00
_cell.angle_gamma   90.00
#
_symmetry.space_group_name_H-M   'P 1'
#
loop_
_entity.id
_entity.type
_entity.pdbx_description
1 polymer ?
#
loop_
_entity_poly.entity_id
_entity_poly.type
_entity_poly.pdbx_seq_one_letter_code
_entity_poly.pdbx_strand_id
1 'polypeptide(L)'
;MSKKMFVRLLVGLAFLAAAVLFLLSELMPDTFGGFNLAWAGLIFSGVSGLAFLFSALGTKNSVTLKKLNLLLSAALLVVAVLCLVFALALPDNLVLPIILVVLAAVLVLGILITGGKKWDEGDNHKVGYKNYYQRKAEEEKQKQNDEENK
;
A
#
# COMPACT_ATOMS: atom_id res chain seq x y z
N MET A 1 -16.16 -8.96 -6.75
CA MET A 1 -15.26 -9.01 -5.57
C MET A 1 -14.86 -7.58 -5.19
N SER A 2 -14.88 -7.20 -3.90
CA SER A 2 -14.43 -5.84 -3.54
C SER A 2 -12.91 -5.71 -3.72
N LYS A 3 -12.41 -4.55 -4.17
CA LYS A 3 -10.96 -4.34 -4.39
C LYS A 3 -10.11 -4.69 -3.16
N LYS A 4 -10.64 -4.43 -1.96
CA LYS A 4 -10.01 -4.79 -0.68
C LYS A 4 -9.91 -6.31 -0.48
N MET A 5 -10.95 -7.06 -0.88
CA MET A 5 -10.97 -8.52 -0.77
C MET A 5 -10.02 -9.15 -1.79
N PHE A 6 -9.91 -8.59 -2.99
CA PHE A 6 -8.94 -9.04 -4.00
C PHE A 6 -7.50 -8.97 -3.50
N VAL A 7 -7.08 -7.83 -2.92
CA VAL A 7 -5.72 -7.66 -2.39
C VAL A 7 -5.44 -8.65 -1.26
N ARG A 8 -6.38 -8.83 -0.32
CA ARG A 8 -6.24 -9.79 0.79
C ARG A 8 -6.12 -11.22 0.29
N LEU A 9 -6.95 -11.60 -0.69
CA LEU A 9 -6.90 -12.93 -1.29
C LEU A 9 -5.58 -13.15 -2.04
N LEU A 10 -5.10 -12.14 -2.76
CA LEU A 10 -3.85 -12.22 -3.51
C LEU A 10 -2.64 -12.40 -2.58
N VAL A 11 -2.58 -11.64 -1.48
CA VAL A 11 -1.56 -11.81 -0.42
C VAL A 11 -1.64 -13.21 0.21
N GLY A 12 -2.85 -13.67 0.53
CA GLY A 12 -3.07 -15.00 1.11
C GLY A 12 -2.65 -16.14 0.16
N LEU A 13 -2.98 -16.03 -1.12
CA LEU A 13 -2.56 -16.99 -2.14
C LEU A 13 -1.05 -16.95 -2.37
N ALA A 14 -0.44 -15.77 -2.38
CA ALA A 14 1.02 -15.63 -2.52
C ALA A 14 1.75 -16.32 -1.35
N PHE A 15 1.24 -16.16 -0.13
CA PHE A 15 1.76 -16.86 1.04
C PHE A 15 1.62 -18.38 0.92
N LEU A 16 0.42 -18.87 0.58
CA LEU A 16 0.18 -20.29 0.40
C LEU A 16 1.05 -20.90 -0.69
N ALA A 17 1.17 -20.24 -1.85
CA ALA A 17 2.00 -20.70 -2.95
C ALA A 17 3.48 -20.76 -2.55
N ALA A 18 3.99 -19.72 -1.89
CA ALA A 18 5.37 -19.70 -1.39
C ALA A 18 5.63 -20.80 -0.36
N ALA A 19 4.71 -21.01 0.58
CA ALA A 19 4.83 -22.04 1.61
C ALA A 19 4.76 -23.46 1.03
N VAL A 20 3.84 -23.72 0.11
CA VAL A 20 3.70 -25.03 -0.55
C VAL A 20 4.93 -25.35 -1.39
N LEU A 21 5.42 -24.40 -2.19
CA LEU A 21 6.62 -24.60 -3.01
C LEU A 21 7.87 -24.81 -2.14
N PHE A 22 7.99 -24.10 -1.03
CA PHE A 22 9.07 -24.29 -0.07
C PHE A 22 9.00 -25.66 0.63
N LEU A 23 7.81 -26.12 1.00
CA LEU A 23 7.66 -27.47 1.54
C LEU A 23 8.01 -28.53 0.49
N LEU A 24 7.58 -28.33 -0.76
CA LEU A 24 7.92 -29.23 -1.86
C LEU A 24 9.42 -29.28 -2.15
N SER A 25 10.15 -28.17 -1.98
CA SER A 25 11.62 -28.18 -2.13
C SER A 25 12.33 -29.02 -1.07
N GLU A 26 11.80 -29.07 0.15
CA GLU A 26 12.35 -29.91 1.23
C GLU A 26 11.94 -31.38 1.07
N LEU A 27 10.71 -31.64 0.61
CA LEU A 27 10.16 -33.00 0.47
C LEU A 27 10.64 -33.72 -0.81
N MET A 28 10.86 -32.97 -1.89
CA MET A 28 11.25 -33.50 -3.20
C MET A 28 12.42 -32.68 -3.77
N PRO A 29 13.62 -32.79 -3.17
CA PRO A 29 14.78 -32.01 -3.58
C PRO A 29 15.23 -32.31 -5.02
N ASP A 30 14.98 -33.51 -5.53
CA ASP A 30 15.34 -33.89 -6.91
C ASP A 30 14.54 -33.13 -7.97
N THR A 31 13.34 -32.65 -7.64
CA THR A 31 12.46 -31.90 -8.56
C THR A 31 12.37 -30.41 -8.23
N PHE A 32 12.41 -30.05 -6.95
CA PHE A 32 12.23 -28.68 -6.46
C PHE A 32 13.46 -28.10 -5.75
N GLY A 33 14.60 -28.78 -5.72
CA GLY A 33 15.78 -28.36 -4.94
C GLY A 33 16.40 -27.02 -5.35
N GLY A 34 16.07 -26.49 -6.54
CA GLY A 34 16.46 -25.13 -6.94
C GLY A 34 15.64 -24.02 -6.26
N PHE A 35 14.51 -24.38 -5.65
CA PHE A 35 13.66 -23.47 -4.89
C PHE A 35 14.11 -23.47 -3.43
N ASN A 36 14.43 -22.30 -2.90
CA ASN A 36 14.93 -22.12 -1.54
C ASN A 36 14.09 -21.05 -0.82
N LEU A 37 14.42 -20.78 0.45
CA LEU A 37 13.68 -19.80 1.25
C LEU A 37 13.71 -18.39 0.64
N ALA A 38 14.78 -18.02 -0.09
CA ALA A 38 14.88 -16.73 -0.75
C ALA A 38 13.86 -16.62 -1.91
N TRP A 39 13.66 -17.69 -2.69
CA TRP A 39 12.59 -17.75 -3.70
C TRP A 39 11.18 -17.65 -3.09
N ALA A 40 10.94 -18.35 -1.97
CA ALA A 40 9.67 -18.26 -1.24
C ALA A 40 9.41 -16.83 -0.75
N GLY A 41 10.42 -16.22 -0.12
CA GLY A 41 10.39 -14.83 0.34
C GLY A 41 10.16 -13.85 -0.80
N LEU A 42 10.81 -14.04 -1.95
CA LEU A 42 10.64 -13.22 -3.15
C LEU A 42 9.20 -13.27 -3.67
N ILE A 43 8.60 -14.46 -3.80
CA ILE A 43 7.23 -14.60 -4.26
C ILE A 43 6.28 -13.88 -3.30
N PHE A 44 6.37 -14.17 -2.00
CA PHE A 44 5.45 -13.59 -1.04
C PHE A 44 5.57 -12.06 -0.98
N SER A 45 6.79 -11.55 -0.81
CA SER A 45 7.04 -10.12 -0.65
C SER A 45 6.84 -9.34 -1.94
N GLY A 46 7.27 -9.87 -3.09
CA GLY A 46 7.10 -9.22 -4.39
C GLY A 46 5.63 -9.12 -4.79
N VAL A 47 4.90 -10.23 -4.72
CA VAL A 47 3.47 -10.28 -5.06
C VAL A 47 2.65 -9.41 -4.11
N SER A 48 2.91 -9.50 -2.80
CA SER A 48 2.22 -8.67 -1.81
C SER A 48 2.55 -7.18 -1.97
N GLY A 49 3.81 -6.85 -2.23
CA GLY A 49 4.27 -5.48 -2.46
C GLY A 49 3.57 -4.84 -3.67
N LEU A 50 3.44 -5.58 -4.77
CA LEU A 50 2.68 -5.14 -5.94
C LEU A 50 1.18 -5.03 -5.63
N ALA A 51 0.60 -5.98 -4.90
CA ALA A 51 -0.81 -5.93 -4.52
C ALA A 51 -1.14 -4.68 -3.69
N PHE A 52 -0.29 -4.31 -2.74
CA PHE A 52 -0.44 -3.06 -1.98
C PHE A 52 -0.23 -1.81 -2.84
N LEU A 53 0.68 -1.83 -3.82
CA LEU A 53 0.86 -0.73 -4.77
C LEU A 53 -0.42 -0.46 -5.57
N PHE A 54 -1.00 -1.52 -6.15
CA PHE A 54 -2.27 -1.42 -6.89
C PHE A 54 -3.44 -1.07 -5.98
N SER A 55 -3.42 -1.53 -4.72
CA SER A 55 -4.38 -1.12 -3.70
C SER A 55 -4.33 0.39 -3.44
N ALA A 56 -3.12 0.98 -3.37
CA ALA A 56 -2.95 2.43 -3.21
C ALA A 56 -3.52 3.20 -4.41
N LEU A 57 -3.25 2.74 -5.64
CA LEU A 57 -3.82 3.31 -6.87
C LEU A 57 -5.36 3.25 -6.87
N GLY A 58 -5.94 2.13 -6.43
CA GLY A 58 -7.37 1.87 -6.47
C GLY A 58 -8.18 2.49 -5.32
N THR A 59 -7.53 2.97 -4.26
CA THR A 59 -8.18 3.54 -3.06
C THR A 59 -8.71 4.94 -3.37
N LYS A 60 -10.02 5.14 -3.19
CA LYS A 60 -10.69 6.44 -3.33
C LYS A 60 -10.91 7.08 -1.95
N ASN A 61 -10.85 8.41 -1.89
CA ASN A 61 -11.29 9.23 -0.74
C ASN A 61 -10.56 9.03 0.60
N SER A 62 -9.37 8.41 0.62
CA SER A 62 -8.53 8.36 1.83
C SER A 62 -7.05 8.46 1.47
N VAL A 63 -6.44 9.61 1.79
CA VAL A 63 -4.99 9.83 1.62
C VAL A 63 -4.20 8.96 2.60
N THR A 64 -4.69 8.82 3.83
CA THR A 64 -4.11 7.97 4.89
C THR A 64 -3.94 6.52 4.41
N LEU A 65 -5.01 5.91 3.88
CA LEU A 65 -4.95 4.54 3.40
C LEU A 65 -4.05 4.38 2.17
N LYS A 66 -4.04 5.37 1.26
CA LYS A 66 -3.11 5.38 0.12
C LYS A 66 -1.66 5.35 0.58
N LYS A 67 -1.28 6.21 1.52
CA LYS A 67 0.09 6.30 2.02
C LYS A 67 0.51 5.08 2.83
N LEU A 68 -0.38 4.52 3.64
CA LEU A 68 -0.12 3.26 4.35
C LEU A 68 0.15 2.11 3.37
N ASN A 69 -0.69 1.97 2.34
CA ASN A 69 -0.50 0.94 1.31
C ASN A 69 0.81 1.15 0.53
N LEU A 70 1.19 2.40 0.25
CA LEU A 70 2.47 2.72 -0.39
C LEU A 70 3.68 2.38 0.49
N LEU A 71 3.60 2.65 1.79
CA LEU A 71 4.65 2.29 2.76
C LEU A 71 4.82 0.77 2.86
N LEU A 72 3.70 0.04 2.99
CA LEU A 72 3.69 -1.43 2.99
C LEU A 72 4.25 -1.98 1.68
N SER A 73 3.85 -1.40 0.55
CA SER A 73 4.37 -1.76 -0.76
C SER A 73 5.88 -1.54 -0.85
N ALA A 74 6.38 -0.36 -0.46
CA ALA A 74 7.81 -0.04 -0.47
C ALA A 74 8.61 -1.04 0.37
N ALA A 75 8.19 -1.28 1.62
CA ALA A 75 8.87 -2.19 2.52
C ALA A 75 8.93 -3.62 1.94
N LEU A 76 7.80 -4.13 1.42
CA LEU A 76 7.73 -5.46 0.85
C LEU A 76 8.53 -5.59 -0.45
N LEU A 77 8.55 -4.57 -1.30
CA LEU A 77 9.35 -4.58 -2.53
C LEU A 77 10.85 -4.51 -2.23
N VAL A 78 11.28 -3.80 -1.18
CA VAL A 78 12.68 -3.83 -0.71
C VAL A 78 13.05 -5.23 -0.22
N VAL A 79 12.18 -5.87 0.57
CA VAL A 79 12.38 -7.27 0.98
C VAL A 79 12.45 -8.20 -0.24
N ALA A 80 11.60 -7.98 -1.25
CA ALA A 80 11.63 -8.75 -2.49
C ALA A 80 12.96 -8.60 -3.22
N VAL A 81 13.51 -7.39 -3.32
CA VAL A 81 14.85 -7.16 -3.90
C VAL A 81 15.92 -7.90 -3.12
N LEU A 82 15.90 -7.83 -1.79
CA LEU A 82 16.87 -8.56 -0.95
C LEU A 82 16.77 -10.07 -1.17
N CYS A 83 15.55 -10.62 -1.18
CA CYS A 83 15.32 -12.02 -1.49
C CYS A 83 15.82 -12.39 -2.89
N LEU A 84 15.61 -11.53 -3.89
CA LEU A 84 16.09 -11.74 -5.25
C LEU A 84 17.62 -11.74 -5.33
N VAL A 85 18.29 -10.85 -4.62
CA VAL A 85 19.76 -10.80 -4.51
C VAL A 85 20.29 -12.12 -3.96
N PHE A 86 19.72 -12.63 -2.87
CA PHE A 86 20.12 -13.91 -2.30
C PHE A 86 19.79 -15.09 -3.21
N ALA A 87 18.62 -15.07 -3.85
CA ALA A 87 18.17 -16.15 -4.74
C ALA A 87 19.03 -16.26 -6.01
N LEU A 88 19.51 -15.13 -6.54
CA LEU A 88 20.34 -15.07 -7.75
C LEU A 88 21.84 -14.94 -7.47
N ALA A 89 22.24 -14.89 -6.20
CA ALA A 89 23.62 -14.63 -5.78
C ALA A 89 24.23 -13.40 -6.48
N LEU A 90 23.47 -12.30 -6.55
CA LEU A 90 23.94 -11.06 -7.18
C LEU A 90 25.10 -10.43 -6.39
N PRO A 91 26.01 -9.71 -7.06
CA PRO A 91 27.12 -9.06 -6.40
C PRO A 91 26.63 -7.90 -5.51
N ASP A 92 27.24 -7.77 -4.33
CA ASP A 92 26.82 -6.85 -3.27
C ASP A 92 26.79 -5.38 -3.70
N ASN A 93 27.65 -5.00 -4.64
CA ASN A 93 27.72 -3.64 -5.17
C ASN A 93 26.45 -3.22 -5.95
N LEU A 94 25.64 -4.17 -6.42
CA LEU A 94 24.38 -3.89 -7.12
C LEU A 94 23.18 -3.77 -6.19
N VAL A 95 23.28 -4.25 -4.94
CA VAL A 95 22.16 -4.32 -3.99
C VAL A 95 21.61 -2.93 -3.67
N LEU A 96 22.48 -2.02 -3.24
CA LEU A 96 22.08 -0.66 -2.88
C LEU A 96 21.51 0.13 -4.08
N PRO A 97 22.14 0.12 -5.28
CA PRO A 97 21.57 0.72 -6.48
C PRO A 97 20.14 0.24 -6.79
N ILE A 98 19.89 -1.08 -6.76
CA ILE A 98 18.58 -1.64 -7.09
C ILE A 98 17.53 -1.17 -6.06
N ILE A 99 17.86 -1.22 -4.76
CA ILE A 99 16.98 -0.74 -3.70
C ILE A 99 16.65 0.74 -3.89
N LEU A 100 17.64 1.58 -4.20
CA LEU A 100 17.44 3.01 -4.44
C LEU A 100 16.51 3.25 -5.64
N VAL A 101 16.66 2.50 -6.74
CA VAL A 101 15.76 2.59 -7.89
C VAL A 101 14.33 2.23 -7.51
N VAL A 102 14.13 1.16 -6.74
CA VAL A 102 12.79 0.75 -6.28
C VAL A 102 12.17 1.79 -5.36
N LEU A 103 12.93 2.30 -4.38
CA LEU A 103 12.47 3.34 -3.47
C LEU A 103 12.14 4.64 -4.23
N ALA A 104 12.97 5.05 -5.18
CA ALA A 104 12.72 6.21 -6.02
C ALA A 104 11.43 6.04 -6.84
N ALA A 105 11.23 4.86 -7.45
CA ALA A 105 10.01 4.56 -8.19
C ALA A 105 8.76 4.64 -7.30
N VAL A 106 8.79 4.03 -6.11
CA VAL A 106 7.66 4.09 -5.18
C VAL A 106 7.43 5.50 -4.65
N LEU A 107 8.48 6.31 -4.45
CA LEU A 107 8.37 7.70 -4.04
C LEU A 107 7.70 8.56 -5.11
N VAL A 108 8.15 8.44 -6.37
CA VAL A 108 7.53 9.13 -7.52
C VAL A 108 6.07 8.72 -7.66
N LEU A 109 5.78 7.41 -7.62
CA LEU A 109 4.40 6.90 -7.62
C LEU A 109 3.60 7.43 -6.43
N GLY A 110 4.22 7.55 -5.26
CA GLY A 110 3.58 8.07 -4.06
C GLY A 110 3.13 9.52 -4.21
N ILE A 111 3.97 10.37 -4.80
CA ILE A 111 3.63 11.77 -5.12
C ILE A 111 2.44 11.80 -6.09
N LEU A 112 2.50 11.01 -7.18
CA LEU A 112 1.46 10.95 -8.20
C LEU A 112 0.11 10.44 -7.64
N ILE A 113 0.14 9.38 -6.82
CA ILE A 113 -1.05 8.72 -6.29
C ILE A 113 -1.73 9.55 -5.19
N THR A 114 -0.94 10.22 -4.36
CA THR A 114 -1.45 11.03 -3.24
C THR A 114 -1.74 12.48 -3.62
N GLY A 115 -1.25 12.94 -4.77
CA GLY A 115 -1.39 14.33 -5.23
C GLY A 115 -0.67 15.31 -4.31
N GLY A 116 0.37 14.88 -3.60
CA GLY A 116 1.13 15.70 -2.65
C GLY A 116 0.41 16.05 -1.33
N LYS A 117 -0.81 15.53 -1.11
CA LYS A 117 -1.60 15.85 0.10
C LYS A 117 -0.92 15.36 1.38
N LYS A 118 -0.89 16.18 2.43
CA LYS A 118 -0.33 15.81 3.74
C LYS A 118 -1.20 14.74 4.42
N TRP A 119 -0.63 14.02 5.39
CA TRP A 119 -1.35 12.97 6.14
C TRP A 119 -2.54 13.53 6.94
N ASP A 120 -2.57 14.85 7.18
CA ASP A 120 -3.40 15.48 8.19
C ASP A 120 -4.16 16.73 7.69
N GLU A 121 -4.62 16.71 6.44
CA GLU A 121 -5.72 17.61 6.06
C GLU A 121 -7.02 17.00 6.60
N GLY A 122 -7.31 17.20 7.89
CA GLY A 122 -8.64 16.99 8.43
C GLY A 122 -9.67 17.81 7.63
N ASP A 123 -10.92 17.33 7.54
CA ASP A 123 -11.99 18.04 6.83
C ASP A 123 -12.16 19.50 7.31
N ASN A 124 -11.72 19.76 8.53
CA ASN A 124 -11.64 21.01 9.27
C ASN A 124 -10.79 22.09 8.56
N HIS A 125 -9.84 21.68 7.72
CA HIS A 125 -8.94 22.56 6.99
C HIS A 125 -9.40 22.83 5.55
N LYS A 126 -10.54 22.27 5.13
CA LYS A 126 -11.10 22.57 3.80
C LYS A 126 -11.70 23.97 3.79
N VAL A 127 -11.44 24.70 2.70
CA VAL A 127 -12.06 26.01 2.45
C VAL A 127 -13.58 25.84 2.44
N GLY A 128 -14.26 26.53 3.36
CA GLY A 128 -15.72 26.43 3.54
C GLY A 128 -16.19 25.46 4.63
N TYR A 129 -15.29 24.81 5.38
CA TYR A 129 -15.69 23.98 6.52
C TYR A 129 -16.29 24.86 7.64
N LYS A 130 -17.58 24.65 7.92
CA LYS A 130 -18.26 25.30 9.04
C LYS A 130 -18.27 24.37 10.26
N ASN A 131 -17.68 24.85 11.35
CA ASN A 131 -17.69 24.14 12.63
C ASN A 131 -19.13 23.95 13.14
N TYR A 132 -19.34 22.97 14.03
CA TYR A 132 -20.67 22.69 14.61
C TYR A 132 -21.37 23.95 15.14
N TYR A 133 -20.64 24.80 15.87
CA TYR A 133 -21.15 26.06 16.40
C TYR A 133 -21.52 27.07 15.30
N GLN A 134 -20.78 27.10 14.19
CA GLN A 134 -21.09 27.99 13.06
C GLN A 134 -22.34 27.51 12.32
N ARG A 135 -22.53 26.20 12.16
CA ARG A 135 -23.77 25.62 11.60
C ARG A 135 -24.97 25.89 12.50
N LYS A 136 -24.80 25.74 13.82
CA LYS A 136 -25.85 26.05 14.80
C LYS A 136 -26.26 27.52 14.82
N ALA A 137 -25.29 28.43 14.77
CA ALA A 137 -25.57 29.86 14.71
C ALA A 137 -26.28 30.28 13.40
N GLU A 138 -25.99 29.62 12.28
CA GLU A 138 -26.71 29.85 11.01
C GLU A 138 -28.13 29.28 11.04
N GLU A 139 -28.32 28.08 11.59
CA GLU A 139 -29.65 27.49 11.80
C GLU A 139 -30.54 28.39 12.68
N GLU A 140 -29.98 28.96 13.74
CA GLU A 140 -30.71 29.88 14.63
C GLU A 140 -31.05 31.21 13.95
N LYS A 141 -30.11 31.78 13.18
CA LYS A 141 -30.38 33.01 12.41
C LYS A 141 -31.41 32.82 11.31
N GLN A 142 -31.42 31.67 10.64
CA GLN A 142 -32.46 31.35 9.65
C GLN A 142 -33.83 31.23 10.30
N LYS A 143 -33.93 30.56 11.45
CA LYS A 143 -35.20 30.47 12.18
C LYS A 143 -35.73 31.83 12.63
N GLN A 144 -34.86 32.72 13.09
CA GLN A 144 -35.25 34.08 13.46
C GLN A 144 -35.74 34.90 12.25
N ASN A 145 -35.05 34.83 11.12
CA ASN A 145 -35.49 35.51 9.90
C ASN A 145 -36.80 34.96 9.32
N ASP A 146 -37.07 33.67 9.47
CA ASP A 146 -38.33 33.04 9.03
C ASP A 146 -39.50 33.38 9.96
N GLU A 147 -39.22 33.65 11.24
CA GLU A 147 -40.21 34.12 12.23
C GLU A 147 -40.51 35.63 12.08
N GLU A 148 -39.51 36.47 11.73
CA GLU A 148 -39.71 37.92 11.48
C GLU A 148 -40.41 38.23 10.14
N ASN A 149 -40.32 37.34 9.15
CA ASN A 149 -40.99 37.50 7.84
C ASN A 149 -42.38 36.85 7.77
N LYS A 150 -42.93 36.42 8.91
CA LYS A 150 -44.29 35.87 9.05
C LYS A 150 -45.22 36.86 9.72
#